data_AF-A0AAW0PXG6-F1
#
_entry.id   AF-A0AAW0PXG6-F1
#
_cell.length_a   1.000
_cell.length_b   1.000
_cell.length_c   1.000
_cell.angle_alpha   90.00
_cell.angle_beta   90.00
_cell.angle_gamma   90.00
#
_symmetry.space_group_name_H-M   'P 1'
#
loop_
_entity.id
_entity.type
_entity.pdbx_description
1 polymer ?
#
loop_
_entity_poly.entity_id
_entity_poly.type
_entity_poly.pdbx_seq_one_letter_code
_entity_poly.pdbx_strand_id
1 'polypeptide(L)'
;MFTCLDLSVKVEKVCNKLIFLLSFVGNRGTFTRGYRAMVLDFEFLYHLIYLIICCLVFDLVYREETLLNVIKSVTRNGRSIVLTAVLALILVYLFSIVGYIFFKDDFILEVDRIPNNTLKNGGSLTSEFLSGGLCPGGGEGNCTSEPTQETAAEEDSGEDSDVERTCDSLLMCIVTVLSHGLRSGGGVGDVLRKPSKEEPLFAARVVYDLLFFFMVIIIVLNLIFGVIIDTFADLRSEKQKKEEVLKTTCFICGLERDKFDNKTVTFEEHIKEEHNMWHYLFFIVLVKVKDSTEYTGPESYVAEMIKEHNLDWFPRMRAMSLVSSDAEGEQNEIRNLQEKLESTMRLVCNLSGQLTELKEQMTEQRKQKQRIGLLGHPPHINHNAQQPA
;
A
#
# COMPACT_ATOMS: atom_id res chain seq x y z
N MET A 1 26.56 -7.72 32.66
CA MET A 1 25.55 -8.81 32.73
C MET A 1 24.48 -8.69 31.65
N PHE A 2 24.03 -7.48 31.29
CA PHE A 2 23.09 -7.26 30.15
C PHE A 2 23.67 -7.56 28.76
N THR A 3 24.98 -7.46 28.56
CA THR A 3 25.63 -7.76 27.26
C THR A 3 25.78 -9.26 26.95
N CYS A 4 25.81 -10.14 27.95
CA CYS A 4 25.86 -11.60 27.73
C CYS A 4 24.49 -12.20 27.37
N LEU A 5 23.40 -11.64 27.89
CA LEU A 5 22.04 -12.12 27.57
C LEU A 5 21.70 -11.85 26.09
N ASP A 6 22.10 -10.70 25.54
CA ASP A 6 21.88 -10.36 24.12
C ASP A 6 22.68 -11.26 23.16
N LEU A 7 23.86 -11.72 23.57
CA LEU A 7 24.70 -12.59 22.76
C LEU A 7 24.13 -14.03 22.71
N SER A 8 23.70 -14.58 23.84
CA SER A 8 23.06 -15.91 23.89
C SER A 8 21.75 -15.96 23.09
N VAL A 9 20.92 -14.91 23.17
CA VAL A 9 19.67 -14.82 22.38
C VAL A 9 19.96 -14.68 20.88
N LYS A 10 21.01 -13.97 20.49
CA LYS A 10 21.45 -13.90 19.08
C LYS A 10 21.96 -15.26 18.58
N VAL A 11 22.77 -15.97 19.38
CA VAL A 11 23.29 -17.30 19.04
C VAL A 11 22.15 -18.32 18.90
N GLU A 12 21.20 -18.33 19.82
CA GLU A 12 20.04 -19.23 19.75
C GLU A 12 19.15 -18.96 18.52
N LYS A 13 18.94 -17.69 18.16
CA LYS A 13 18.22 -17.30 16.94
C LYS A 13 18.95 -17.72 15.68
N VAL A 14 20.28 -17.60 15.64
CA VAL A 14 21.10 -18.05 14.51
C VAL A 14 21.00 -19.57 14.36
N CYS A 15 21.13 -20.33 15.45
CA CYS A 15 20.99 -21.78 15.45
C CYS A 15 19.60 -22.22 14.97
N ASN A 16 18.53 -21.62 15.48
CA ASN A 16 17.15 -21.94 15.07
C ASN A 16 16.88 -21.60 13.60
N LYS A 17 17.41 -20.48 13.07
CA LYS A 17 17.31 -20.16 11.64
C LYS A 17 18.18 -21.07 10.77
N LEU A 18 19.30 -21.57 11.27
CA LEU A 18 20.13 -22.56 10.57
C LEU A 18 19.38 -23.90 10.43
N ILE A 19 18.72 -24.33 11.50
CA ILE A 19 17.85 -25.52 11.52
C ILE A 19 16.66 -25.31 10.56
N PHE A 20 16.06 -24.11 10.55
CA PHE A 20 15.00 -23.76 9.61
C PHE A 20 15.47 -23.79 8.15
N LEU A 21 16.66 -23.26 7.84
CA LEU A 21 17.25 -23.31 6.49
C LEU A 21 17.50 -24.74 6.05
N LEU A 22 18.04 -25.59 6.93
CA LEU A 22 18.24 -27.01 6.65
C LEU A 22 16.90 -27.74 6.42
N SER A 23 15.87 -27.41 7.22
CA SER A 23 14.52 -27.94 7.06
C SER A 23 13.84 -27.45 5.77
N PHE A 24 13.99 -26.18 5.42
CA PHE A 24 13.45 -25.56 4.20
C PHE A 24 14.04 -26.20 2.94
N VAL A 25 15.37 -26.33 2.91
CA VAL A 25 16.10 -26.95 1.80
C VAL A 25 15.75 -28.44 1.68
N GLY A 26 15.49 -29.12 2.80
CA GLY A 26 15.00 -30.50 2.83
C GLY A 26 13.56 -30.63 2.30
N ASN A 27 12.65 -29.75 2.72
CA ASN A 27 11.23 -29.84 2.40
C ASN A 27 10.88 -29.44 0.96
N ARG A 28 11.64 -28.50 0.37
CA ARG A 28 11.47 -28.07 -1.04
C ARG A 28 12.16 -28.99 -2.05
N GLY A 29 12.92 -30.01 -1.59
CA GLY A 29 13.59 -30.97 -2.48
C GLY A 29 14.69 -30.36 -3.38
N THR A 30 15.15 -29.14 -3.07
CA THR A 30 16.13 -28.36 -3.84
C THR A 30 17.48 -29.07 -4.03
N PHE A 31 17.80 -30.07 -3.20
CA PHE A 31 19.01 -30.90 -3.33
C PHE A 31 19.03 -31.76 -4.61
N THR A 32 17.87 -32.12 -5.17
CA THR A 32 17.77 -33.02 -6.33
C THR A 32 18.24 -32.38 -7.65
N ARG A 33 18.35 -31.03 -7.70
CA ARG A 33 18.73 -30.26 -8.89
C ARG A 33 20.24 -29.95 -9.01
N GLY A 34 21.06 -30.30 -8.01
CA GLY A 34 22.51 -30.09 -7.98
C GLY A 34 22.98 -28.74 -7.42
N TYR A 35 24.24 -28.67 -6.95
CA TYR A 35 24.79 -27.53 -6.19
C TYR A 35 24.80 -26.20 -6.96
N ARG A 36 25.09 -26.22 -8.28
CA ARG A 36 25.06 -25.01 -9.11
C ARG A 36 23.66 -24.41 -9.27
N ALA A 37 22.63 -25.26 -9.40
CA ALA A 37 21.25 -24.80 -9.50
C ALA A 37 20.72 -24.28 -8.16
N MET A 38 21.20 -24.85 -7.04
CA MET A 38 20.86 -24.41 -5.69
C MET A 38 21.43 -23.03 -5.35
N VAL A 39 22.69 -22.75 -5.73
CA VAL A 39 23.32 -21.43 -5.47
C VAL A 39 22.76 -20.35 -6.41
N LEU A 40 22.23 -20.72 -7.57
CA LEU A 40 21.54 -19.81 -8.49
C LEU A 40 20.04 -19.63 -8.17
N ASP A 41 19.51 -20.39 -7.22
CA ASP A 41 18.11 -20.28 -6.80
C ASP A 41 17.92 -19.00 -5.99
N PHE A 42 17.07 -18.12 -6.51
CA PHE A 42 16.83 -16.79 -5.97
C PHE A 42 16.26 -16.86 -4.54
N GLU A 43 15.46 -17.87 -4.21
CA GLU A 43 14.93 -18.08 -2.85
C GLU A 43 16.05 -18.43 -1.85
N PHE A 44 17.03 -19.25 -2.25
CA PHE A 44 18.14 -19.64 -1.38
C PHE A 44 19.13 -18.49 -1.16
N LEU A 45 19.51 -17.78 -2.24
CA LEU A 45 20.35 -16.58 -2.17
C LEU A 45 19.68 -15.48 -1.34
N TYR A 46 18.36 -15.33 -1.45
CA TYR A 46 17.59 -14.40 -0.63
C TYR A 46 17.68 -14.74 0.86
N HIS A 47 17.45 -16.00 1.25
CA HIS A 47 17.57 -16.40 2.66
C HIS A 47 19.00 -16.30 3.21
N LEU A 48 20.03 -16.54 2.37
CA LEU A 48 21.44 -16.40 2.73
C LEU A 48 21.86 -14.93 2.90
N ILE A 49 21.48 -14.05 1.97
CA ILE A 49 21.74 -12.61 2.06
C ILE A 49 20.97 -12.00 3.24
N TYR A 50 19.73 -12.45 3.46
CA TYR A 50 18.91 -12.06 4.59
C TYR A 50 19.55 -12.48 5.92
N LEU A 51 20.15 -13.67 6.02
CA LEU A 51 20.93 -14.09 7.20
C LEU A 51 22.07 -13.12 7.53
N ILE A 52 22.80 -12.65 6.51
CA ILE A 52 23.95 -11.74 6.66
C ILE A 52 23.50 -10.34 7.10
N ILE A 53 22.41 -9.83 6.53
CA ILE A 53 21.83 -8.51 6.84
C ILE A 53 21.12 -8.51 8.21
N CYS A 54 20.44 -9.60 8.56
CA CYS A 54 19.70 -9.77 9.81
C CYS A 54 20.61 -9.88 11.04
N CYS A 55 21.76 -10.55 10.93
CA CYS A 55 22.72 -10.64 12.04
C CYS A 55 23.31 -9.27 12.45
N LEU A 56 23.22 -8.24 11.60
CA LEU A 56 23.92 -6.97 11.81
C LEU A 56 23.10 -5.84 12.45
N VAL A 57 21.74 -5.84 12.46
CA VAL A 57 20.85 -4.99 13.31
C VAL A 57 19.36 -5.04 12.87
N PHE A 58 19.03 -5.39 11.61
CA PHE A 58 17.67 -5.22 11.06
C PHE A 58 16.67 -6.38 11.29
N ASP A 59 17.07 -7.52 11.87
CA ASP A 59 16.16 -8.67 12.03
C ASP A 59 14.97 -8.39 12.98
N LEU A 60 15.09 -7.39 13.86
CA LEU A 60 13.98 -6.99 14.74
C LEU A 60 12.86 -6.28 13.95
N VAL A 61 13.22 -5.45 12.97
CA VAL A 61 12.28 -4.61 12.20
C VAL A 61 11.41 -5.45 11.25
N TYR A 62 12.00 -6.48 10.64
CA TYR A 62 11.27 -7.36 9.72
C TYR A 62 10.50 -8.49 10.41
N ARG A 63 10.79 -8.78 11.68
CA ARG A 63 10.08 -9.79 12.45
C ARG A 63 8.76 -9.27 13.01
N GLU A 64 8.66 -7.97 13.25
CA GLU A 64 7.49 -7.34 13.84
C GLU A 64 6.58 -6.74 12.74
N GLU A 65 5.41 -7.35 12.52
CA GLU A 65 4.45 -6.87 11.51
C GLU A 65 4.01 -5.41 11.76
N THR A 66 3.98 -4.98 13.01
CA THR A 66 3.60 -3.60 13.39
C THR A 66 4.62 -2.58 12.89
N LEU A 67 5.92 -2.83 13.05
CA LEU A 67 6.99 -1.97 12.57
C LEU A 67 7.04 -1.94 11.04
N LEU A 68 6.81 -3.08 10.40
CA LEU A 68 6.74 -3.14 8.94
C LEU A 68 5.59 -2.30 8.40
N ASN A 69 4.44 -2.27 9.09
CA ASN A 69 3.32 -1.41 8.71
C ASN A 69 3.63 0.09 8.83
N VAL A 70 4.44 0.49 9.83
CA VAL A 70 4.91 1.88 9.96
C VAL A 70 5.86 2.25 8.81
N ILE A 71 6.77 1.36 8.43
CA ILE A 71 7.65 1.61 7.27
C ILE A 71 6.83 1.66 5.97
N LYS A 72 5.82 0.79 5.86
CA LYS A 72 4.89 0.78 4.74
C LYS A 72 4.10 2.07 4.63
N SER A 73 3.75 2.74 5.74
CA SER A 73 3.03 4.02 5.69
C SER A 73 3.88 5.14 5.08
N VAL A 74 5.17 5.19 5.40
CA VAL A 74 6.11 6.16 4.81
C VAL A 74 6.41 5.83 3.35
N THR A 75 6.59 4.55 3.01
CA THR A 75 7.00 4.15 1.65
C THR A 75 5.85 4.14 0.64
N ARG A 76 4.61 3.86 1.07
CA ARG A 76 3.44 3.80 0.16
C ARG A 76 3.14 5.12 -0.54
N ASN A 77 3.23 6.23 0.18
CA ASN A 77 3.05 7.58 -0.37
C ASN A 77 4.38 8.34 -0.44
N GLY A 78 5.49 7.63 -0.66
CA GLY A 78 6.82 8.20 -0.64
C GLY A 78 7.01 9.33 -1.66
N ARG A 79 6.30 9.31 -2.79
CA ARG A 79 6.32 10.41 -3.77
C ARG A 79 5.90 11.74 -3.16
N SER A 80 4.82 11.76 -2.38
CA SER A 80 4.29 12.99 -1.77
C SER A 80 5.23 13.50 -0.67
N ILE A 81 5.83 12.59 0.11
CA ILE A 81 6.84 12.93 1.13
C ILE A 81 8.09 13.51 0.47
N VAL A 82 8.60 12.88 -0.60
CA VAL A 82 9.76 13.38 -1.35
C VAL A 82 9.48 14.75 -1.96
N LEU A 83 8.31 14.96 -2.57
CA LEU A 83 7.92 16.27 -3.10
C LEU A 83 7.87 17.34 -2.00
N THR A 84 7.34 16.99 -0.82
CA THR A 84 7.31 17.90 0.34
C THR A 84 8.71 18.18 0.88
N ALA A 85 9.60 17.19 0.92
CA ALA A 85 10.98 17.37 1.32
C ALA A 85 11.77 18.22 0.31
N VAL A 86 11.50 18.09 -0.99
CA VAL A 86 12.06 18.96 -2.03
C VAL A 86 11.55 20.39 -1.86
N LEU A 87 10.25 20.58 -1.59
CA LEU A 87 9.69 21.90 -1.26
C LEU A 87 10.38 22.50 -0.01
N ALA A 88 10.58 21.69 1.04
CA ALA A 88 11.30 22.09 2.24
C ALA A 88 12.72 22.56 1.92
N LEU A 89 13.44 21.80 1.09
CA LEU A 89 14.80 22.12 0.67
C LEU A 89 14.83 23.42 -0.14
N ILE A 90 13.88 23.62 -1.06
CA ILE A 90 13.77 24.87 -1.83
C ILE A 90 13.50 26.07 -0.91
N LEU A 91 12.59 25.92 0.06
CA LEU A 91 12.29 26.99 1.00
C LEU A 91 13.51 27.31 1.88
N VAL A 92 14.15 26.30 2.46
CA VAL A 92 15.40 26.48 3.23
C VAL A 92 16.46 27.16 2.38
N TYR A 93 16.63 26.76 1.11
CA TYR A 93 17.57 27.38 0.18
C TYR A 93 17.30 28.87 -0.04
N LEU A 94 16.03 29.26 -0.24
CA LEU A 94 15.64 30.67 -0.38
C LEU A 94 15.95 31.47 0.89
N PHE A 95 15.61 30.93 2.06
CA PHE A 95 15.92 31.57 3.34
C PHE A 95 17.44 31.68 3.55
N SER A 96 18.23 30.67 3.17
CA SER A 96 19.69 30.71 3.25
C SER A 96 20.32 31.77 2.33
N ILE A 97 19.76 32.03 1.14
CA ILE A 97 20.23 33.14 0.28
C ILE A 97 19.98 34.49 0.97
N VAL A 98 18.77 34.69 1.51
CA VAL A 98 18.42 35.92 2.24
C VAL A 98 19.31 36.09 3.47
N GLY A 99 19.53 35.01 4.23
CA GLY A 99 20.45 34.98 5.37
C GLY A 99 21.89 35.31 4.97
N TYR A 100 22.39 34.77 3.86
CA TYR A 100 23.74 35.02 3.36
C TYR A 100 23.94 36.48 2.89
N ILE A 101 22.94 37.11 2.29
CA ILE A 101 23.06 38.48 1.77
C ILE A 101 22.92 39.52 2.89
N PHE A 102 21.98 39.31 3.82
CA PHE A 102 21.63 40.34 4.82
C PHE A 102 22.17 40.08 6.23
N PHE A 103 22.41 38.82 6.60
CA PHE A 103 22.70 38.42 7.99
C PHE A 103 23.96 37.54 8.11
N LYS A 104 24.88 37.60 7.14
CA LYS A 104 26.10 36.77 7.09
C LYS A 104 26.93 36.84 8.38
N ASP A 105 27.04 38.03 8.95
CA ASP A 105 27.85 38.30 10.15
C ASP A 105 27.20 37.78 11.44
N ASP A 106 25.90 37.47 11.44
CA ASP A 106 25.17 36.99 12.62
C ASP A 106 25.17 35.45 12.76
N PHE A 107 25.67 34.73 11.76
CA PHE A 107 25.84 33.26 11.80
C PHE A 107 27.12 32.88 12.54
N ILE A 108 26.99 32.86 13.85
CA ILE A 108 28.07 32.62 14.79
C ILE A 108 27.70 31.38 15.62
N LEU A 109 28.55 30.36 15.60
CA LEU A 109 28.34 29.12 16.36
C LEU A 109 29.50 28.91 17.34
N GLU A 110 29.17 28.55 18.57
CA GLU A 110 30.15 28.09 19.55
C GLU A 110 30.60 26.67 19.17
N VAL A 111 31.91 26.46 19.01
CA VAL A 111 32.48 25.18 18.58
C VAL A 111 33.52 24.70 19.58
N ASP A 112 33.37 23.45 20.03
CA ASP A 112 34.42 22.77 20.78
C ASP A 112 35.54 22.33 19.84
N ARG A 113 36.69 23.02 19.88
CA ARG A 113 37.85 22.60 19.09
C ARG A 113 38.44 21.31 19.65
N ILE A 114 38.63 20.32 18.77
CA ILE A 114 39.40 19.12 19.10
C ILE A 114 40.85 19.55 19.35
N PRO A 115 41.43 19.31 20.54
CA PRO A 115 42.80 19.67 20.81
C PRO A 115 43.73 18.84 19.92
N ASN A 116 44.43 19.51 18.99
CA ASN A 116 45.45 18.91 18.14
C ASN A 116 46.72 18.57 18.95
N ASN A 117 46.64 17.54 19.81
CA ASN A 117 47.83 16.98 20.47
C ASN A 117 48.63 16.01 19.58
N THR A 118 48.43 16.06 18.25
CA THR A 118 49.22 15.27 17.28
C THR A 118 49.89 16.12 16.20
N LEU A 119 50.12 17.41 16.48
CA LEU A 119 51.02 18.24 15.67
C LEU A 119 51.87 19.19 16.56
N LYS A 120 52.33 18.69 17.71
CA LYS A 120 53.49 19.27 18.43
C LYS A 120 54.74 18.38 18.40
N ASN A 121 54.66 17.18 17.81
CA ASN A 121 55.79 16.25 17.65
C ASN A 121 56.18 15.98 16.17
N GLY A 122 55.75 16.83 15.23
CA GLY A 122 55.94 16.61 13.79
C GLY A 122 56.65 17.75 13.05
N GLY A 123 57.34 18.65 13.76
CA GLY A 123 58.02 19.80 13.17
C GLY A 123 59.49 19.86 13.57
N SER A 124 60.35 19.33 12.70
CA SER A 124 61.76 19.71 12.53
C SER A 124 62.74 19.42 13.69
N LEU A 125 63.29 18.21 13.68
CA LEU A 125 64.57 17.82 14.29
C LEU A 125 65.79 18.53 13.65
N THR A 126 65.68 19.79 13.20
CA THR A 126 66.80 20.54 12.57
C THR A 126 67.06 21.92 13.15
N SER A 127 66.39 22.34 14.23
CA SER A 127 66.66 23.63 14.91
C SER A 127 67.10 23.51 16.37
N GLU A 128 67.45 22.31 16.84
CA GLU A 128 67.91 22.07 18.22
C GLU A 128 69.32 21.46 18.30
N PHE A 129 70.05 21.46 17.17
CA PHE A 129 71.42 20.96 17.07
C PHE A 129 72.47 22.02 16.67
N LEU A 130 72.10 23.30 16.54
CA LEU A 130 73.03 24.40 16.22
C LEU A 130 72.87 25.66 17.08
N SER A 131 72.54 25.51 18.36
CA SER A 131 72.78 26.57 19.37
C SER A 131 73.15 25.98 20.72
N GLY A 132 74.14 25.08 20.70
CA GLY A 132 74.96 24.76 21.87
C GLY A 132 76.00 25.86 22.05
N GLY A 133 76.03 26.43 23.25
CA GLY A 133 76.60 27.75 23.54
C GLY A 133 78.10 27.96 23.32
N LEU A 134 78.47 29.23 23.26
CA LEU A 134 79.79 29.73 23.63
C LEU A 134 79.66 31.22 24.00
N CYS A 135 79.67 31.54 25.30
CA CYS A 135 79.94 32.89 25.79
C CYS A 135 81.47 33.08 25.88
N PRO A 136 82.07 34.06 25.19
CA PRO A 136 83.41 34.52 25.53
C PRO A 136 83.29 35.61 26.59
N GLY A 137 83.88 35.36 27.76
CA GLY A 137 83.99 36.35 28.83
C GLY A 137 84.94 37.49 28.49
N GLY A 138 84.67 38.65 29.11
CA GLY A 138 85.63 39.73 29.31
C GLY A 138 85.11 41.11 28.93
N GLY A 139 84.65 41.90 29.92
CA GLY A 139 84.46 43.35 29.76
C GLY A 139 83.23 43.93 30.46
N GLU A 140 83.41 44.27 31.74
CA GLU A 140 82.66 45.20 32.60
C GLU A 140 81.36 45.86 32.07
N GLY A 141 80.22 45.50 32.68
CA GLY A 141 78.94 46.18 32.52
C GLY A 141 77.81 45.51 33.31
N ASN A 142 77.41 46.14 34.42
CA ASN A 142 76.45 45.69 35.44
C ASN A 142 75.03 45.44 34.88
N CYS A 143 74.37 44.33 35.21
CA CYS A 143 72.91 44.20 35.21
C CYS A 143 72.45 43.26 36.31
N THR A 144 71.79 43.86 37.30
CA THR A 144 71.40 43.34 38.61
C THR A 144 70.27 42.30 38.53
N SER A 145 70.35 41.28 39.38
CA SER A 145 69.29 40.32 39.66
C SER A 145 68.32 40.84 40.73
N GLU A 146 67.02 40.84 40.47
CA GLU A 146 65.98 40.38 41.40
C GLU A 146 64.61 40.25 40.69
N PRO A 147 63.74 39.31 41.15
CA PRO A 147 62.51 38.91 40.48
C PRO A 147 61.31 39.76 40.95
N THR A 148 60.42 40.11 40.04
CA THR A 148 59.17 40.80 40.36
C THR A 148 58.09 39.77 40.72
N GLN A 149 57.64 39.79 41.97
CA GLN A 149 56.44 39.08 42.45
C GLN A 149 55.28 40.08 42.57
N GLU A 150 54.12 39.64 42.10
CA GLU A 150 52.77 39.92 42.64
C GLU A 150 52.16 41.32 42.43
N THR A 151 51.37 41.45 41.36
CA THR A 151 50.03 42.05 41.48
C THR A 151 49.01 40.99 41.08
N ALA A 152 48.05 40.78 41.97
CA ALA A 152 46.99 39.79 41.87
C ALA A 152 46.21 39.95 40.54
N ALA A 153 46.29 38.93 39.69
CA ALA A 153 45.30 38.69 38.66
C ALA A 153 44.24 37.78 39.28
N GLU A 154 43.04 38.33 39.41
CA GLU A 154 41.82 37.59 39.78
C GLU A 154 41.63 36.44 38.78
N GLU A 155 41.30 35.28 39.33
CA GLU A 155 40.84 34.10 38.60
C GLU A 155 39.55 34.46 37.85
N ASP A 156 39.63 34.65 36.54
CA ASP A 156 38.49 34.44 35.65
C ASP A 156 38.75 33.17 34.86
N SER A 157 38.03 32.13 35.21
CA SER A 157 37.94 30.88 34.47
C SER A 157 37.18 31.14 33.17
N GLY A 158 37.86 31.75 32.20
CA GLY A 158 37.40 31.84 30.83
C GLY A 158 37.55 30.49 30.15
N GLU A 159 36.47 29.71 30.07
CA GLU A 159 36.34 28.70 29.04
C GLU A 159 36.40 29.44 27.69
N ASP A 160 37.54 29.41 27.00
CA ASP A 160 37.68 29.89 25.63
C ASP A 160 36.81 29.01 24.72
N SER A 161 35.51 29.27 24.70
CA SER A 161 34.60 28.81 23.65
C SER A 161 34.99 29.55 22.38
N ASP A 162 35.76 28.87 21.53
CA ASP A 162 36.15 29.41 20.24
C ASP A 162 34.88 29.60 19.37
N VAL A 163 34.52 30.86 19.18
CA VAL A 163 33.37 31.28 18.38
C VAL A 163 33.73 31.26 16.89
N GLU A 164 33.04 30.47 16.07
CA GLU A 164 33.35 30.32 14.64
C GLU A 164 32.21 30.82 13.73
N ARG A 165 32.57 31.49 12.64
CA ARG A 165 31.63 31.98 11.63
C ARG A 165 31.28 30.87 10.64
N THR A 166 30.04 30.42 10.63
CA THR A 166 29.64 29.22 9.85
C THR A 166 29.05 29.54 8.46
N CYS A 167 28.82 30.81 8.12
CA CYS A 167 28.15 31.22 6.87
C CYS A 167 29.08 32.01 5.92
N ASP A 168 30.35 31.60 5.75
CA ASP A 168 31.26 32.29 4.83
C ASP A 168 30.99 32.01 3.35
N SER A 169 30.49 30.81 3.04
CA SER A 169 30.02 30.40 1.73
C SER A 169 28.53 30.10 1.78
N LEU A 170 27.83 30.35 0.66
CA LEU A 170 26.40 30.04 0.51
C LEU A 170 26.10 28.57 0.84
N LEU A 171 26.98 27.65 0.44
CA LEU A 171 26.81 26.22 0.71
C LEU A 171 26.86 25.92 2.21
N MET A 172 27.84 26.48 2.93
CA MET A 172 27.94 26.31 4.38
C MET A 172 26.72 26.91 5.08
N CYS A 173 26.24 28.06 4.61
CA CYS A 173 25.03 28.67 5.15
C CYS A 173 23.79 27.79 4.97
N ILE A 174 23.62 27.15 3.79
CA ILE A 174 22.54 26.19 3.55
C ILE A 174 22.66 24.99 4.50
N VAL A 175 23.86 24.43 4.64
CA VAL A 175 24.09 23.29 5.52
C VAL A 175 23.78 23.65 6.97
N THR A 176 24.23 24.81 7.45
CA THR A 176 23.98 25.29 8.83
C THR A 176 22.49 25.51 9.10
N VAL A 177 21.76 26.17 8.19
CA VAL A 177 20.31 26.36 8.33
C VAL A 177 19.56 25.03 8.26
N LEU A 178 20.00 24.10 7.42
CA LEU A 178 19.38 22.78 7.30
C LEU A 178 19.64 21.90 8.54
N SER A 179 20.86 21.91 9.08
CA SER A 179 21.27 21.02 10.17
C SER A 179 20.85 21.54 11.55
N HIS A 180 21.14 22.81 11.84
CA HIS A 180 20.85 23.45 13.11
C HIS A 180 19.51 24.18 13.07
N GLY A 181 19.19 24.89 11.99
CA GLY A 181 17.93 25.64 11.90
C GLY A 181 16.66 24.79 11.88
N LEU A 182 16.68 23.58 11.30
CA LEU A 182 15.53 22.65 11.35
C LEU A 182 15.44 21.85 12.65
N ARG A 183 16.56 21.70 13.38
CA ARG A 183 16.67 20.82 14.54
C ARG A 183 16.50 21.56 15.86
N SER A 184 16.99 22.79 15.93
CA SER A 184 16.71 23.71 17.03
C SER A 184 15.22 24.06 16.97
N GLY A 185 14.46 23.61 17.98
CA GLY A 185 12.99 23.63 17.95
C GLY A 185 12.34 25.01 17.72
N GLY A 186 13.07 26.13 17.91
CA GLY A 186 12.62 27.50 17.61
C GLY A 186 13.01 28.03 16.22
N GLY A 187 13.65 27.22 15.39
CA GLY A 187 14.05 27.57 14.03
C GLY A 187 15.47 28.16 13.95
N VAL A 188 15.75 28.83 12.82
CA VAL A 188 17.06 29.44 12.54
C VAL A 188 17.41 30.58 13.51
N GLY A 189 16.42 31.23 14.12
CA GLY A 189 16.62 32.33 15.08
C GLY A 189 17.41 31.94 16.32
N ASP A 190 17.33 30.67 16.74
CA ASP A 190 18.09 30.13 17.89
C ASP A 190 19.57 29.90 17.57
N VAL A 191 19.93 29.81 16.28
CA VAL A 191 21.30 29.56 15.82
C VAL A 191 22.06 30.87 15.61
N LEU A 192 21.35 31.94 15.27
CA LEU A 192 21.97 33.25 15.09
C LEU A 192 22.13 33.99 16.41
N ARG A 193 23.09 34.92 16.43
CA ARG A 193 23.28 35.84 17.54
C ARG A 193 21.99 36.64 17.82
N LYS A 194 21.69 36.86 19.09
CA LYS A 194 20.57 37.70 19.54
C LYS A 194 20.85 39.17 19.16
N PRO A 195 19.98 39.83 18.36
CA PRO A 195 20.20 41.20 17.90
C PRO A 195 19.96 42.21 19.03
N SER A 196 20.70 43.32 19.02
CA SER A 196 20.46 44.44 19.94
C SER A 196 19.28 45.31 19.47
N LYS A 197 18.59 45.99 20.40
CA LYS A 197 17.46 46.88 20.10
C LYS A 197 17.85 48.12 19.28
N GLU A 198 19.14 48.46 19.26
CA GLU A 198 19.69 49.65 18.62
C GLU A 198 20.08 49.43 17.15
N GLU A 199 20.04 48.18 16.68
CA GLU A 199 20.42 47.84 15.31
C GLU A 199 19.29 48.18 14.33
N PRO A 200 19.58 48.84 13.19
CA PRO A 200 18.57 49.27 12.22
C PRO A 200 17.81 48.11 11.56
N LEU A 201 18.39 46.90 11.60
CA LEU A 201 17.83 45.68 11.00
C LEU A 201 17.09 44.80 12.01
N PHE A 202 16.90 45.25 13.27
CA PHE A 202 16.24 44.47 14.32
C PHE A 202 14.85 43.96 13.90
N ALA A 203 14.00 44.84 13.36
CA ALA A 203 12.65 44.45 12.94
C ALA A 203 12.65 43.46 11.77
N ALA A 204 13.54 43.65 10.80
CA ALA A 204 13.68 42.76 9.66
C ALA A 204 14.17 41.36 10.09
N ARG A 205 15.09 41.31 11.06
CA ARG A 205 15.60 40.07 11.68
C ARG A 205 14.48 39.28 12.36
N VAL A 206 13.67 39.93 13.20
CA VAL A 206 12.54 39.29 13.88
C VAL A 206 11.52 38.73 12.90
N VAL A 207 11.18 39.48 11.84
CA VAL A 207 10.26 39.00 10.80
C VAL A 207 10.85 37.81 10.06
N TYR A 208 12.14 37.82 9.72
CA TYR A 208 12.81 36.69 9.09
C TYR A 208 12.74 35.42 9.95
N ASP A 209 13.01 35.52 11.25
CA ASP A 209 12.98 34.37 12.16
C ASP A 209 11.56 33.81 12.33
N LEU A 210 10.56 34.68 12.48
CA LEU A 210 9.15 34.27 12.60
C LEU A 210 8.64 33.63 11.31
N LEU A 211 9.02 34.17 10.13
CA LEU A 211 8.64 33.60 8.84
C LEU A 211 9.27 32.23 8.63
N PHE A 212 10.55 32.06 8.98
CA PHE A 212 11.22 30.77 8.90
C PHE A 212 10.53 29.74 9.81
N PHE A 213 10.25 30.12 11.08
CA PHE A 213 9.60 29.25 12.04
C PHE A 213 8.20 28.80 11.56
N PHE A 214 7.35 29.75 11.14
CA PHE A 214 5.99 29.42 10.71
C PHE A 214 5.97 28.63 9.39
N MET A 215 6.75 29.03 8.40
CA MET A 215 6.71 28.39 7.08
C MET A 215 7.42 27.04 7.06
N VAL A 216 8.63 26.94 7.63
CA VAL A 216 9.46 25.75 7.50
C VAL A 216 9.18 24.74 8.61
N ILE A 217 9.09 25.19 9.86
CA ILE A 217 8.86 24.28 11.01
C ILE A 217 7.38 23.95 11.13
N ILE A 218 6.51 24.94 11.26
CA ILE A 218 5.08 24.69 11.54
C ILE A 218 4.35 24.16 10.32
N ILE A 219 4.52 24.73 9.12
CA ILE A 219 3.79 24.26 7.94
C ILE A 219 4.46 23.01 7.35
N VAL A 220 5.72 23.12 6.90
CA VAL A 220 6.34 22.05 6.10
C VAL A 220 6.61 20.79 6.91
N LEU A 221 7.19 20.89 8.11
CA LEU A 221 7.51 19.71 8.92
C LEU A 221 6.24 18.98 9.38
N ASN A 222 5.21 19.72 9.80
CA ASN A 222 3.91 19.10 10.16
C ASN A 222 3.15 18.57 8.94
N LEU A 223 3.36 19.11 7.73
CA LEU A 223 2.80 18.52 6.52
C LEU A 223 3.39 17.14 6.26
N ILE A 224 4.71 16.95 6.45
CA ILE A 224 5.36 15.64 6.32
C ILE A 224 4.74 14.64 7.31
N PHE A 225 4.62 15.01 8.59
CA PHE A 225 3.97 14.15 9.59
C PHE A 225 2.49 13.91 9.27
N GLY A 226 1.77 14.92 8.78
CA GLY A 226 0.37 14.81 8.36
C GLY A 226 0.18 13.77 7.27
N VAL A 227 1.03 13.79 6.23
CA VAL A 227 1.02 12.78 5.15
C VAL A 227 1.29 11.37 5.69
N ILE A 228 2.22 11.22 6.65
CA ILE A 228 2.53 9.92 7.26
C ILE A 228 1.37 9.39 8.11
N ILE A 229 0.68 10.27 8.85
CA ILE A 229 -0.47 9.89 9.69
C ILE A 229 -1.65 9.46 8.82
N ASP A 230 -1.92 10.19 7.74
CA ASP A 230 -2.97 9.89 6.77
C ASP A 230 -2.75 8.52 6.12
N THR A 231 -1.53 8.25 5.64
CA THR A 231 -1.20 6.96 5.02
C THR A 231 -1.23 5.80 6.01
N PHE A 232 -0.94 6.05 7.29
CA PHE A 232 -1.06 5.06 8.34
C PHE A 232 -2.54 4.72 8.61
N ALA A 233 -3.42 5.73 8.64
CA ALA A 233 -4.86 5.53 8.76
C ALA A 233 -5.44 4.75 7.56
N ASP A 234 -4.98 5.04 6.34
CA ASP A 234 -5.38 4.33 5.13
C ASP A 234 -4.97 2.85 5.17
N LEU A 235 -3.72 2.56 5.54
CA LEU A 235 -3.23 1.19 5.67
C LEU A 235 -4.03 0.38 6.70
N ARG A 236 -4.41 1.02 7.81
CA ARG A 236 -5.26 0.41 8.83
C ARG A 236 -6.65 0.09 8.27
N SER A 237 -7.28 1.06 7.59
CA SER A 237 -8.61 0.89 6.99
C SER A 237 -8.61 -0.19 5.91
N GLU A 238 -7.57 -0.26 5.07
CA GLU A 238 -7.44 -1.30 4.06
C GLU A 238 -7.25 -2.70 4.68
N LYS A 239 -6.42 -2.82 5.72
CA LYS A 239 -6.24 -4.09 6.44
C LYS A 239 -7.57 -4.54 7.04
N GLN A 240 -8.29 -3.64 7.70
CA GLN A 240 -9.60 -3.93 8.29
C GLN A 240 -10.61 -4.37 7.23
N LYS A 241 -10.68 -3.65 6.10
CA LYS A 241 -11.57 -4.02 4.98
C LYS A 241 -11.23 -5.39 4.40
N LYS A 242 -9.95 -5.73 4.26
CA LYS A 242 -9.51 -7.06 3.79
C LYS A 242 -9.90 -8.17 4.76
N GLU A 243 -9.71 -7.95 6.07
CA GLU A 243 -10.12 -8.90 7.10
C GLU A 243 -11.64 -9.06 7.18
N GLU A 244 -12.39 -7.98 6.97
CA GLU A 244 -13.85 -8.00 6.88
C GLU A 244 -14.31 -8.86 5.70
N VAL A 245 -13.86 -8.54 4.47
CA VAL A 245 -14.21 -9.31 3.27
C VAL A 245 -13.85 -10.80 3.41
N LEU A 246 -12.71 -11.12 4.02
CA LEU A 246 -12.33 -12.52 4.26
C LEU A 246 -13.27 -13.25 5.23
N LYS A 247 -13.87 -12.54 6.18
CA LYS A 247 -14.80 -13.11 7.19
C LYS A 247 -16.25 -13.14 6.72
N THR A 248 -16.65 -12.19 5.88
CA THR A 248 -18.03 -11.99 5.45
C THR A 248 -18.30 -12.51 4.05
N THR A 249 -17.28 -12.76 3.22
CA THR A 249 -17.46 -13.20 1.84
C THR A 249 -16.81 -14.56 1.62
N CYS A 250 -17.52 -15.47 0.95
CA CYS A 250 -16.99 -16.78 0.60
C CYS A 250 -15.91 -16.67 -0.48
N PHE A 251 -14.75 -17.30 -0.26
CA PHE A 251 -13.58 -17.23 -1.16
C PHE A 251 -13.84 -17.79 -2.57
N ILE A 252 -14.72 -18.80 -2.69
CA ILE A 252 -14.96 -19.49 -3.96
C ILE A 252 -16.07 -18.81 -4.76
N CYS A 253 -17.26 -18.66 -4.16
CA CYS A 253 -18.43 -18.15 -4.89
C CYS A 253 -18.62 -16.64 -4.80
N GLY A 254 -17.96 -15.94 -3.87
CA GLY A 254 -18.10 -14.50 -3.69
C GLY A 254 -19.41 -14.07 -3.02
N LEU A 255 -20.20 -14.99 -2.48
CA LEU A 255 -21.42 -14.66 -1.73
C LEU A 255 -21.08 -14.10 -0.35
N GLU A 256 -21.82 -13.09 0.05
CA GLU A 256 -21.77 -12.50 1.38
C GLU A 256 -22.50 -13.38 2.41
N ARG A 257 -22.09 -13.26 3.68
CA ARG A 257 -22.61 -14.00 4.84
C ARG A 257 -24.11 -13.76 5.04
N ASP A 258 -24.57 -12.55 4.74
CA ASP A 258 -25.98 -12.13 4.83
C ASP A 258 -26.94 -13.05 4.05
N LYS A 259 -26.48 -13.68 2.95
CA LYS A 259 -27.31 -14.56 2.11
C LYS A 259 -27.64 -15.89 2.76
N PHE A 260 -26.85 -16.30 3.75
CA PHE A 260 -27.02 -17.54 4.49
C PHE A 260 -27.74 -17.33 5.82
N ASP A 261 -27.93 -16.07 6.24
CA ASP A 261 -28.72 -15.74 7.43
C ASP A 261 -30.18 -16.17 7.21
N ASN A 262 -30.76 -16.89 8.18
CA ASN A 262 -32.10 -17.48 8.11
C ASN A 262 -32.29 -18.59 7.06
N LYS A 263 -31.21 -19.19 6.55
CA LYS A 263 -31.26 -20.42 5.74
C LYS A 263 -30.92 -21.65 6.58
N THR A 264 -31.20 -22.82 6.04
CA THR A 264 -30.92 -24.11 6.71
C THR A 264 -29.43 -24.38 6.85
N VAL A 265 -28.63 -23.91 5.89
CA VAL A 265 -27.17 -24.05 5.87
C VAL A 265 -26.54 -22.74 6.36
N THR A 266 -25.69 -22.84 7.37
CA THR A 266 -24.95 -21.69 7.92
C THR A 266 -23.77 -21.31 7.03
N PHE A 267 -23.31 -20.05 7.12
CA PHE A 267 -22.13 -19.61 6.37
C PHE A 267 -20.87 -20.43 6.72
N GLU A 268 -20.69 -20.79 7.99
CA GLU A 268 -19.57 -21.61 8.46
C GLU A 268 -19.58 -23.04 7.89
N GLU A 269 -20.77 -23.62 7.71
CA GLU A 269 -20.94 -24.92 7.06
C GLU A 269 -20.69 -24.82 5.56
N HIS A 270 -21.22 -23.77 4.92
CA HIS A 270 -20.98 -23.47 3.50
C HIS A 270 -19.48 -23.41 3.16
N ILE A 271 -18.66 -22.70 3.94
CA ILE A 271 -17.22 -22.58 3.65
C ILE A 271 -16.41 -23.84 3.99
N LYS A 272 -16.90 -24.71 4.88
CA LYS A 272 -16.18 -25.91 5.33
C LYS A 272 -16.50 -27.15 4.50
N GLU A 273 -17.77 -27.34 4.19
CA GLU A 273 -18.28 -28.55 3.53
C GLU A 273 -18.54 -28.32 2.04
N GLU A 274 -19.20 -27.22 1.64
CA GLU A 274 -19.52 -26.96 0.23
C GLU A 274 -18.34 -26.31 -0.52
N HIS A 275 -17.82 -25.20 -0.01
CA HIS A 275 -16.85 -24.32 -0.68
C HIS A 275 -15.51 -24.23 0.07
N ASN A 276 -14.95 -25.39 0.40
CA ASN A 276 -13.63 -25.47 1.01
C ASN A 276 -12.51 -25.24 -0.02
N MET A 277 -11.68 -24.21 0.17
CA MET A 277 -10.59 -23.87 -0.75
C MET A 277 -9.59 -25.01 -0.99
N TRP A 278 -9.36 -25.88 -0.01
CA TRP A 278 -8.40 -26.98 -0.10
C TRP A 278 -8.93 -28.14 -0.93
N HIS A 279 -10.24 -28.40 -0.89
CA HIS A 279 -10.85 -29.45 -1.72
C HIS A 279 -10.71 -29.15 -3.21
N TYR A 280 -10.84 -27.88 -3.62
CA TYR A 280 -10.57 -27.47 -5.01
C TYR A 280 -9.10 -27.70 -5.40
N LEU A 281 -8.15 -27.38 -4.52
CA LEU A 281 -6.73 -27.63 -4.77
C LEU A 281 -6.42 -29.13 -4.90
N PHE A 282 -6.97 -29.95 -4.01
CA PHE A 282 -6.80 -31.41 -4.06
C PHE A 282 -7.40 -32.02 -5.33
N PHE A 283 -8.56 -31.52 -5.77
CA PHE A 283 -9.19 -31.96 -7.01
C PHE A 283 -8.33 -31.62 -8.25
N ILE A 284 -7.75 -30.42 -8.31
CA ILE A 284 -6.83 -30.04 -9.40
C ILE A 284 -5.60 -30.95 -9.43
N VAL A 285 -5.03 -31.28 -8.27
CA VAL A 285 -3.89 -32.21 -8.17
C VAL A 285 -4.29 -33.62 -8.62
N LEU A 286 -5.48 -34.10 -8.21
CA LEU A 286 -6.03 -35.39 -8.64
C LEU A 286 -6.13 -35.48 -10.17
N VAL A 287 -6.76 -34.50 -10.81
CA VAL A 287 -6.92 -34.47 -12.28
C VAL A 287 -5.56 -34.47 -12.99
N LYS A 288 -4.54 -33.81 -12.42
CA LYS A 288 -3.19 -33.79 -13.01
C LYS A 288 -2.41 -35.09 -12.89
N VAL A 289 -2.65 -35.89 -11.85
CA VAL A 289 -1.90 -37.13 -11.59
C VAL A 289 -2.61 -38.35 -12.16
N LYS A 290 -3.95 -38.32 -12.17
CA LYS A 290 -4.79 -39.42 -12.66
C LYS A 290 -4.65 -39.58 -14.17
N ASP A 291 -4.70 -40.82 -14.65
CA ASP A 291 -4.61 -41.11 -16.08
C ASP A 291 -5.85 -40.61 -16.83
N SER A 292 -5.62 -40.03 -18.01
CA SER A 292 -6.68 -39.42 -18.82
C SER A 292 -7.77 -40.40 -19.29
N THR A 293 -7.48 -41.71 -19.33
CA THR A 293 -8.45 -42.74 -19.70
C THR A 293 -9.39 -43.12 -18.56
N GLU A 294 -9.03 -42.77 -17.32
CA GLU A 294 -9.81 -43.06 -16.10
C GLU A 294 -10.65 -41.86 -15.65
N TYR A 295 -10.65 -40.76 -16.40
CA TYR A 295 -11.42 -39.58 -16.06
C TYR A 295 -12.92 -39.87 -16.08
N THR A 296 -13.61 -39.41 -15.04
CA THR A 296 -15.07 -39.31 -15.06
C THR A 296 -15.52 -38.16 -15.97
N GLY A 297 -16.80 -38.11 -16.37
CA GLY A 297 -17.32 -37.04 -17.23
C GLY A 297 -16.98 -35.61 -16.72
N PRO A 298 -17.26 -35.29 -15.44
CA PRO A 298 -16.88 -34.00 -14.86
C PRO A 298 -15.36 -33.78 -14.78
N GLU A 299 -14.56 -34.81 -14.50
CA GLU A 299 -13.10 -34.70 -14.49
C GLU A 299 -12.54 -34.36 -15.87
N SER A 300 -13.03 -35.01 -16.92
CA SER A 300 -12.65 -34.71 -18.31
C SER A 300 -12.98 -33.27 -18.69
N TYR A 301 -14.18 -32.80 -18.32
CA TYR A 301 -14.60 -31.41 -18.54
C TYR A 301 -13.68 -30.42 -17.82
N VAL A 302 -13.37 -30.65 -16.54
CA VAL A 302 -12.48 -29.77 -15.79
C VAL A 302 -11.04 -29.85 -16.33
N ALA A 303 -10.56 -31.02 -16.76
CA ALA A 303 -9.25 -31.19 -17.38
C ALA A 303 -9.13 -30.37 -18.67
N GLU A 304 -10.17 -30.37 -19.50
CA GLU A 304 -10.25 -29.54 -20.71
C GLU A 304 -10.26 -28.05 -20.36
N MET A 305 -11.10 -27.62 -19.41
CA MET A 305 -11.15 -26.23 -18.94
C MET A 305 -9.81 -25.74 -18.38
N ILE A 306 -9.09 -26.59 -17.63
CA ILE A 306 -7.74 -26.27 -17.12
C ILE A 306 -6.74 -26.13 -18.27
N LYS A 307 -6.82 -26.99 -19.29
CA LYS A 307 -5.98 -26.95 -20.49
C LYS A 307 -6.22 -25.68 -21.31
N GLU A 308 -7.47 -25.21 -21.36
CA GLU A 308 -7.87 -23.98 -22.04
C GLU A 308 -7.66 -22.71 -21.20
N HIS A 309 -7.17 -22.84 -19.95
CA HIS A 309 -7.07 -21.75 -18.98
C HIS A 309 -8.40 -21.02 -18.71
N ASN A 310 -9.52 -21.74 -18.83
CA ASN A 310 -10.85 -21.22 -18.53
C ASN A 310 -11.23 -21.49 -17.06
N LEU A 311 -11.67 -20.44 -16.35
CA LEU A 311 -12.07 -20.48 -14.93
C LEU A 311 -13.58 -20.53 -14.72
N ASP A 312 -14.38 -20.62 -15.78
CA ASP A 312 -15.85 -20.58 -15.72
C ASP A 312 -16.48 -21.80 -15.02
N TRP A 313 -15.71 -22.87 -14.81
CA TRP A 313 -16.15 -24.04 -14.05
C TRP A 313 -16.26 -23.80 -12.53
N PHE A 314 -15.65 -22.71 -12.01
CA PHE A 314 -15.87 -22.29 -10.62
C PHE A 314 -17.25 -21.64 -10.45
N PRO A 315 -17.96 -21.89 -9.34
CA PRO A 315 -19.24 -21.22 -9.09
C PRO A 315 -19.01 -19.72 -8.86
N ARG A 316 -19.79 -18.87 -9.53
CA ARG A 316 -19.79 -17.40 -9.35
C ARG A 316 -21.15 -16.94 -8.86
N MET A 317 -21.18 -16.27 -7.72
CA MET A 317 -22.39 -15.69 -7.10
C MET A 317 -23.55 -16.69 -6.91
N ARG A 318 -23.23 -17.98 -6.73
CA ARG A 318 -24.22 -19.06 -6.57
C ARG A 318 -23.72 -20.15 -5.64
N ALA A 319 -24.63 -20.83 -4.95
CA ALA A 319 -24.37 -21.97 -4.08
C ALA A 319 -25.58 -22.93 -4.10
N MET A 320 -25.33 -24.24 -3.98
CA MET A 320 -26.39 -25.26 -4.01
C MET A 320 -27.42 -25.06 -2.89
N SER A 321 -26.95 -24.72 -1.70
CA SER A 321 -27.76 -24.41 -0.51
C SER A 321 -28.76 -23.26 -0.70
N LEU A 322 -28.52 -22.34 -1.65
CA LEU A 322 -29.39 -21.20 -1.92
C LEU A 322 -30.42 -21.43 -3.03
N VAL A 323 -30.31 -22.52 -3.80
CA VAL A 323 -31.20 -22.81 -4.95
C VAL A 323 -32.65 -23.10 -4.52
N SER A 324 -32.91 -23.30 -3.22
CA SER A 324 -34.25 -23.51 -2.67
C SER A 324 -35.22 -22.32 -2.81
N SER A 325 -34.75 -21.13 -3.22
CA SER A 325 -35.64 -19.98 -3.51
C SER A 325 -36.30 -20.00 -4.88
N ASP A 326 -35.83 -20.82 -5.83
CA ASP A 326 -36.41 -20.85 -7.19
C ASP A 326 -37.80 -21.50 -7.21
N ALA A 327 -38.16 -22.24 -6.16
CA ALA A 327 -39.50 -22.81 -5.99
C ALA A 327 -40.60 -21.73 -5.96
N GLU A 328 -40.34 -20.54 -5.40
CA GLU A 328 -41.33 -19.43 -5.42
C GLU A 328 -41.47 -18.81 -6.83
N GLY A 329 -40.40 -18.81 -7.61
CA GLY A 329 -40.42 -18.39 -9.02
C GLY A 329 -41.22 -19.36 -9.87
N GLU A 330 -40.94 -20.65 -9.77
CA GLU A 330 -41.67 -21.72 -10.46
C GLU A 330 -43.16 -21.70 -10.10
N GLN A 331 -43.51 -21.44 -8.85
CA GLN A 331 -44.90 -21.37 -8.42
C GLN A 331 -45.64 -20.16 -9.00
N ASN A 332 -44.95 -19.03 -9.19
CA ASN A 332 -45.50 -17.88 -9.89
C ASN A 332 -45.66 -18.13 -11.40
N GLU A 333 -44.74 -18.85 -12.02
CA GLU A 333 -44.84 -19.25 -13.43
C GLU A 333 -45.99 -20.24 -13.66
N ILE A 334 -46.16 -21.23 -12.78
CA ILE A 334 -47.28 -22.17 -12.81
C ILE A 334 -48.62 -21.43 -12.69
N ARG A 335 -48.72 -20.45 -11.78
CA ARG A 335 -49.92 -19.61 -11.65
C ARG A 335 -50.22 -18.83 -12.92
N ASN A 336 -49.20 -18.23 -13.54
CA ASN A 336 -49.34 -17.48 -14.79
C ASN A 336 -49.74 -18.38 -15.96
N LEU A 337 -49.18 -19.60 -16.04
CA LEU A 337 -49.58 -20.61 -17.01
C LEU A 337 -51.04 -21.06 -16.81
N GLN A 338 -51.50 -21.17 -15.56
CA GLN A 338 -52.87 -21.54 -15.25
C GLN A 338 -53.88 -20.45 -15.67
N GLU A 339 -53.55 -19.16 -15.46
CA GLU A 339 -54.35 -18.03 -15.96
C GLU A 339 -54.42 -17.99 -17.51
N LYS A 340 -53.30 -18.28 -18.19
CA LYS A 340 -53.27 -18.41 -19.66
C LYS A 340 -54.10 -19.59 -20.17
N LEU A 341 -54.08 -20.72 -19.46
CA LEU A 341 -54.90 -21.88 -19.81
C LEU A 341 -56.40 -21.58 -19.67
N GLU A 342 -56.79 -20.93 -18.57
CA GLU A 342 -58.20 -20.61 -18.30
C GLU A 342 -58.77 -19.57 -19.29
N SER A 343 -57.96 -18.58 -19.69
CA SER A 343 -58.33 -17.62 -20.72
C SER A 343 -58.45 -18.27 -22.10
N THR A 344 -57.54 -19.18 -22.45
CA THR A 344 -57.61 -19.96 -23.69
C THR A 344 -58.85 -20.85 -23.71
N MET A 345 -59.17 -21.51 -22.59
CA MET A 345 -60.36 -22.35 -22.47
C MET A 345 -61.66 -21.54 -22.62
N ARG A 346 -61.73 -20.34 -22.04
CA ARG A 346 -62.84 -19.40 -22.26
C ARG A 346 -62.99 -19.02 -23.73
N LEU A 347 -61.89 -18.72 -24.42
CA LEU A 347 -61.91 -18.38 -25.84
C LEU A 347 -62.42 -19.55 -26.69
N VAL A 348 -61.98 -20.78 -26.41
CA VAL A 348 -62.43 -21.99 -27.09
C VAL A 348 -63.93 -22.22 -26.86
N CYS A 349 -64.44 -22.06 -25.63
CA CYS A 349 -65.87 -22.15 -25.36
C CYS A 349 -66.69 -21.10 -26.11
N ASN A 350 -66.23 -19.84 -26.14
CA ASN A 350 -66.89 -18.77 -26.87
C ASN A 350 -66.91 -19.03 -28.37
N LEU A 351 -65.79 -19.45 -28.95
CA LEU A 351 -65.68 -19.78 -30.37
C LEU A 351 -66.57 -20.97 -30.74
N SER A 352 -66.58 -22.00 -29.90
CA SER A 352 -67.47 -23.16 -30.05
C SER A 352 -68.93 -22.71 -30.07
N GLY A 353 -69.33 -21.86 -29.11
CA GLY A 353 -70.66 -21.25 -29.04
C GLY A 353 -71.05 -20.52 -30.32
N GLN A 354 -70.19 -19.62 -30.81
CA GLN A 354 -70.39 -18.90 -32.07
C GLN A 354 -70.51 -19.84 -33.28
N LEU A 355 -69.75 -20.93 -33.31
CA LEU A 355 -69.83 -21.94 -34.36
C LEU A 355 -71.18 -22.67 -34.36
N THR A 356 -71.69 -23.02 -33.17
CA THR A 356 -73.03 -23.61 -33.04
C THR A 356 -74.13 -22.65 -33.48
N GLU A 357 -74.07 -21.38 -33.06
CA GLU A 357 -75.07 -20.37 -33.45
C GLU A 357 -75.03 -20.11 -34.96
N LEU A 358 -73.83 -19.98 -35.55
CA LEU A 358 -73.66 -19.83 -37.00
C LEU A 358 -74.23 -21.04 -37.75
N LYS A 359 -74.00 -22.26 -37.24
CA LYS A 359 -74.57 -23.48 -37.82
C LYS A 359 -76.10 -23.46 -37.79
N GLU A 360 -76.71 -23.06 -36.67
CA GLU A 360 -78.17 -22.94 -36.57
C GLU A 360 -78.71 -21.90 -37.56
N GLN A 361 -78.10 -20.70 -37.63
CA GLN A 361 -78.50 -19.67 -38.59
C GLN A 361 -78.40 -20.14 -40.04
N MET A 362 -77.33 -20.85 -40.40
CA MET A 362 -77.16 -21.45 -41.72
C MET A 362 -78.23 -22.50 -42.04
N THR A 363 -78.63 -23.31 -41.05
CA THR A 363 -79.72 -24.29 -41.25
C THR A 363 -81.08 -23.62 -41.39
N GLU A 364 -81.35 -22.55 -40.65
CA GLU A 364 -82.59 -21.78 -40.77
C GLU A 364 -82.66 -21.02 -42.10
N GLN A 365 -81.55 -20.42 -42.56
CA GLN A 365 -81.47 -19.84 -43.91
C GLN A 365 -81.74 -20.88 -45.00
N ARG A 366 -81.23 -22.10 -44.84
CA ARG A 366 -81.50 -23.19 -45.80
C ARG A 366 -82.97 -23.59 -45.81
N LYS A 367 -83.62 -23.67 -44.65
CA LYS A 367 -85.07 -23.93 -44.52
C LYS A 367 -85.90 -22.79 -45.15
N GLN A 368 -85.51 -21.53 -44.93
CA GLN A 368 -86.16 -20.37 -45.57
C GLN A 368 -86.02 -20.41 -47.09
N LYS A 369 -84.82 -20.70 -47.63
CA LYS A 369 -84.61 -20.85 -49.07
C LYS A 369 -85.45 -21.98 -49.67
N GLN A 370 -85.61 -23.10 -48.96
CA GLN A 370 -86.50 -24.18 -49.38
C GLN A 370 -87.98 -23.77 -49.38
N ARG A 371 -88.43 -22.99 -48.39
CA ARG A 371 -89.80 -22.42 -48.38
C ARG A 371 -90.05 -21.47 -49.54
N ILE A 372 -89.09 -20.59 -49.85
CA ILE A 372 -89.19 -19.66 -50.99
C ILE A 372 -89.21 -20.43 -52.32
N GLY A 373 -88.40 -21.49 -52.43
CA GLY A 373 -88.43 -22.38 -53.60
C GLY A 373 -89.75 -23.12 -53.81
N LEU A 374 -90.52 -23.38 -52.73
CA LEU A 374 -91.84 -24.02 -52.81
C LEU A 374 -92.97 -23.06 -53.25
N LEU A 375 -92.76 -21.74 -53.09
CA LEU A 375 -93.70 -20.68 -53.48
C LEU A 375 -93.42 -20.08 -54.87
N GLY A 376 -92.40 -20.58 -55.58
CA GLY A 376 -92.11 -20.20 -56.96
C GLY A 376 -92.98 -20.95 -57.96
N HIS A 377 -93.97 -20.28 -58.55
CA HIS A 377 -94.64 -20.74 -59.77
C HIS A 377 -93.67 -20.70 -60.97
N PRO A 378 -93.83 -21.59 -61.97
CA PRO A 378 -92.89 -21.73 -63.08
C PRO A 378 -92.94 -20.51 -64.02
N PRO A 379 -91.81 -20.09 -64.63
CA PRO A 379 -91.85 -19.05 -65.63
C PRO A 379 -92.45 -19.57 -66.95
N HIS A 380 -93.32 -18.73 -67.51
CA HIS A 380 -93.96 -18.87 -68.80
C HIS A 380 -92.92 -18.89 -69.92
N ILE A 381 -93.06 -19.84 -70.85
CA ILE A 381 -92.37 -19.89 -72.15
C ILE A 381 -92.71 -18.63 -72.95
N ASN A 382 -91.71 -17.93 -73.48
CA ASN A 382 -91.87 -17.26 -74.77
C ASN A 382 -90.57 -17.24 -75.59
N HIS A 383 -90.76 -17.46 -76.89
CA HIS A 383 -89.79 -17.81 -77.92
C HIS A 383 -89.22 -16.55 -78.61
N ASN A 384 -88.03 -16.70 -79.21
CA ASN A 384 -87.43 -15.88 -80.29
C ASN A 384 -86.87 -14.49 -79.91
N ALA A 385 -85.79 -13.98 -80.51
CA ALA A 385 -84.86 -14.43 -81.56
C ALA A 385 -83.60 -13.54 -81.54
N GLN A 386 -82.60 -13.93 -82.33
CA GLN A 386 -81.44 -13.15 -82.82
C GLN A 386 -80.18 -13.00 -81.94
N GLN A 387 -79.12 -13.72 -82.37
CA GLN A 387 -77.71 -13.29 -82.41
C GLN A 387 -77.52 -12.08 -83.35
N PRO A 388 -76.32 -11.46 -83.55
CA PRO A 388 -74.94 -11.71 -83.02
C PRO A 388 -74.39 -10.43 -82.31
N ALA A 389 -73.16 -10.28 -81.82
CA ALA A 389 -71.85 -10.90 -82.05
C ALA A 389 -71.02 -10.87 -80.76
#